data_AF-A0A961TBV5-F1
#
_entry.id   AF-A0A961TBV5-F1
#
_cell.length_a   1.000
_cell.length_b   1.000
_cell.length_c   1.000
_cell.angle_alpha   90.00
_cell.angle_beta   90.00
_cell.angle_gamma   90.00
#
_symmetry.space_group_name_H-M   'P 1'
#
loop_
_entity.id
_entity.type
_entity.pdbx_description
1 polymer ?
#
loop_
_entity_poly.entity_id
_entity_poly.type
_entity_poly.pdbx_seq_one_letter_code
_entity_poly.pdbx_strand_id
1 'polypeptide(L)'
;MNPLTQGLLTIIIGVGGCIGYFYFSNIILDRFIFPASGPNAGRNINRANQVRPWLFLFPAIFALSLYLVYPVFATLYMSLTDRTQDYAFVGLDNYRQMASEPKFWEAMRNN
;
A
#
# COMPACT_ATOMS: atom_id res chain seq x y z
N MET A 1 13.69 17.09 -23.47
CA MET A 1 13.71 15.74 -24.08
C MET A 1 12.51 15.63 -25.02
N ASN A 2 12.65 14.95 -26.16
CA ASN A 2 11.53 14.77 -27.10
C ASN A 2 10.47 13.84 -26.46
N PRO A 3 9.15 14.08 -26.63
CA PRO A 3 8.10 13.17 -26.15
C PRO A 3 8.34 11.69 -26.51
N LEU A 4 8.90 11.41 -27.69
CA LEU A 4 9.26 10.06 -28.11
C LEU A 4 10.31 9.41 -27.21
N THR A 5 11.35 10.16 -26.83
CA THR A 5 12.42 9.61 -25.97
C THR A 5 11.94 9.42 -24.54
N GLN A 6 11.03 10.26 -24.05
CA GLN A 6 10.37 10.05 -22.75
C GLN A 6 9.48 8.81 -22.76
N GLY A 7 8.67 8.61 -23.81
CA GLY A 7 7.83 7.42 -23.95
C GLY A 7 8.65 6.13 -23.95
N LEU A 8 9.72 6.07 -24.76
CA LEU A 8 10.62 4.92 -24.82
C LEU A 8 11.27 4.63 -23.46
N LEU A 9 11.75 5.66 -22.78
CA LEU A 9 12.42 5.52 -21.49
C LEU A 9 11.45 5.00 -20.42
N THR A 10 10.22 5.51 -20.39
CA THR A 10 9.16 5.01 -19.50
C THR A 10 8.83 3.55 -19.75
N ILE A 11 8.73 3.11 -21.02
CA ILE A 11 8.46 1.71 -21.36
C ILE A 11 9.61 0.82 -20.90
N ILE A 12 10.86 1.20 -21.17
CA ILE A 12 12.04 0.41 -20.78
C ILE A 12 12.09 0.27 -19.25
N ILE A 13 11.85 1.36 -18.51
CA ILE A 13 11.83 1.31 -17.04
C ILE A 13 10.68 0.45 -16.54
N GLY A 14 9.46 0.62 -17.07
CA GLY A 14 8.29 -0.13 -16.64
C GLY A 14 8.43 -1.62 -16.90
N VAL A 15 8.70 -2.00 -18.16
CA VAL A 15 8.85 -3.40 -18.57
C VAL A 15 10.09 -4.03 -17.93
N GLY A 16 11.22 -3.32 -17.94
CA GLY A 16 12.45 -3.78 -17.31
C GLY A 16 12.29 -3.99 -15.81
N GLY A 17 11.58 -3.08 -15.13
CA GLY A 17 11.23 -3.20 -13.72
C GLY A 17 10.38 -4.43 -13.44
N CYS A 18 9.34 -4.68 -14.25
CA CYS A 18 8.51 -5.88 -14.14
C CYS A 18 9.31 -7.17 -14.31
N ILE A 19 10.16 -7.24 -15.34
CA ILE A 19 11.01 -8.41 -15.61
C ILE A 19 12.02 -8.62 -14.47
N GLY A 20 12.68 -7.54 -14.04
CA GLY A 20 13.65 -7.58 -12.96
C GLY A 20 13.01 -8.03 -11.64
N TYR A 21 11.84 -7.50 -11.31
CA TYR A 21 11.09 -7.90 -10.12
C TYR A 21 10.69 -9.37 -10.16
N PHE A 22 10.15 -9.84 -11.29
CA PHE A 22 9.78 -11.24 -11.49
C PHE A 22 10.98 -12.18 -11.31
N TYR A 23 12.10 -11.86 -11.97
CA TYR A 23 13.30 -12.68 -11.93
C TYR A 23 13.91 -12.73 -10.52
N PHE A 24 14.08 -11.57 -9.88
CA PHE A 24 14.64 -11.48 -8.54
C PHE A 24 13.76 -12.16 -7.50
N SER A 25 12.44 -11.96 -7.59
CA SER A 25 11.45 -12.60 -6.73
C SER A 25 11.52 -14.12 -6.81
N ASN A 26 11.61 -14.69 -8.03
CA ASN A 26 11.73 -16.14 -8.21
C ASN A 26 13.10 -16.67 -7.76
N ILE A 27 14.19 -15.93 -7.97
CA ILE A 27 15.50 -16.32 -7.42
C ILE A 27 15.43 -16.43 -5.90
N ILE A 28 14.92 -15.40 -5.23
CA ILE A 28 14.81 -15.41 -3.76
C ILE A 28 13.96 -16.60 -3.32
N LEU A 29 12.79 -16.78 -3.93
CA LEU A 29 11.83 -17.77 -3.52
C LEU A 29 12.34 -19.21 -3.76
N ASP A 30 12.86 -19.49 -4.95
CA ASP A 30 13.17 -20.86 -5.39
C ASP A 30 14.60 -21.28 -5.07
N ARG A 31 15.53 -20.33 -4.88
CA ARG A 31 16.94 -20.63 -4.57
C ARG A 31 17.25 -20.50 -3.08
N PHE A 32 16.68 -19.51 -2.41
CA PHE A 32 17.05 -19.17 -1.03
C PHE A 32 16.00 -19.60 0.01
N ILE A 33 14.70 -19.36 -0.25
CA ILE A 33 13.65 -19.63 0.74
C ILE A 33 13.13 -21.07 0.66
N PHE A 34 12.76 -21.52 -0.54
CA PHE A 34 12.15 -22.83 -0.80
C PHE A 34 12.90 -23.57 -1.92
N PRO A 35 14.12 -24.07 -1.65
CA PRO A 35 14.89 -24.79 -2.65
C PRO A 35 14.12 -26.01 -3.17
N ALA A 36 13.95 -26.09 -4.49
CA ALA A 36 13.26 -27.20 -5.18
C ALA A 36 14.10 -28.48 -5.28
N SER A 37 15.16 -28.62 -4.47
CA SER A 37 16.06 -29.77 -4.45
C SER A 37 16.22 -30.34 -3.04
N GLY A 38 16.64 -31.61 -2.95
CA GLY A 38 16.86 -32.31 -1.69
C GLY A 38 15.65 -33.10 -1.16
N PRO A 39 15.73 -33.62 0.09
CA PRO A 39 14.74 -34.55 0.64
C PRO A 39 13.31 -34.00 0.74
N ASN A 40 13.17 -32.67 0.77
CA ASN A 40 11.91 -31.97 0.97
C ASN A 40 11.45 -31.18 -0.28
N ALA A 41 11.98 -31.49 -1.47
CA ALA A 41 11.72 -30.74 -2.70
C ALA A 41 10.22 -30.51 -2.97
N GLY A 42 9.39 -31.56 -2.87
CA GLY A 42 7.95 -31.44 -3.11
C GLY A 42 7.24 -30.48 -2.15
N ARG A 43 7.62 -30.47 -0.86
CA ARG A 43 7.05 -29.56 0.13
C ARG A 43 7.46 -28.11 -0.14
N ASN A 44 8.71 -27.90 -0.53
CA ASN A 44 9.23 -26.57 -0.84
C ASN A 44 8.56 -25.98 -2.08
N ILE A 45 8.35 -26.77 -3.14
CA ILE A 45 7.63 -26.35 -4.34
C ILE A 45 6.20 -25.92 -4.01
N ASN A 46 5.48 -26.70 -3.19
CA ASN A 46 4.13 -26.35 -2.77
C ASN A 46 4.07 -25.02 -2.01
N ARG A 47 5.03 -24.76 -1.11
CA ARG A 47 5.11 -23.48 -0.37
C ARG A 47 5.48 -22.31 -1.27
N ALA A 48 6.44 -22.50 -2.18
CA ALA A 48 6.80 -21.48 -3.17
C ALA A 48 5.57 -21.08 -4.00
N ASN A 49 4.81 -22.06 -4.49
CA ASN A 49 3.59 -21.80 -5.28
C ASN A 49 2.50 -21.06 -4.48
N GLN A 50 2.42 -21.24 -3.16
CA GLN A 50 1.49 -20.50 -2.31
C GLN A 50 1.93 -19.05 -2.08
N VAL A 51 3.23 -18.79 -1.97
CA VAL A 51 3.78 -17.45 -1.66
C VAL A 51 3.96 -16.59 -2.91
N ARG A 52 4.33 -17.20 -4.05
CA ARG A 52 4.63 -16.50 -5.31
C ARG A 52 3.54 -15.51 -5.76
N PRO A 53 2.23 -15.83 -5.71
CA PRO A 53 1.19 -14.88 -6.09
C PRO A 53 1.20 -13.62 -5.21
N TRP A 54 1.35 -13.77 -3.89
CA TRP A 54 1.39 -12.64 -2.96
C TRP A 54 2.61 -11.75 -3.18
N LEU A 55 3.75 -12.35 -3.52
CA LEU A 55 4.95 -11.60 -3.88
C LEU A 55 4.70 -10.75 -5.13
N PHE A 56 4.06 -11.29 -6.17
CA PHE A 56 3.74 -10.49 -7.36
C PHE A 56 2.66 -9.44 -7.15
N LEU A 57 1.73 -9.65 -6.21
CA LEU A 57 0.74 -8.65 -5.82
C LEU A 57 1.33 -7.55 -4.93
N PHE A 58 2.45 -7.80 -4.25
CA PHE A 58 3.03 -6.89 -3.26
C PHE A 58 3.23 -5.46 -3.78
N PRO A 59 3.82 -5.18 -4.97
CA PRO A 59 4.03 -3.81 -5.42
C PRO A 59 2.73 -3.02 -5.57
N ALA A 60 1.68 -3.67 -6.08
CA ALA A 60 0.36 -3.06 -6.22
C ALA A 60 -0.27 -2.80 -4.85
N ILE A 61 -0.29 -3.82 -3.97
CA ILE A 61 -0.83 -3.69 -2.61
C ILE A 61 -0.08 -2.61 -1.84
N PHE A 62 1.24 -2.54 -1.96
CA PHE A 62 2.07 -1.54 -1.30
C PHE A 62 1.74 -0.12 -1.77
N ALA A 63 1.71 0.10 -3.09
CA ALA A 63 1.36 1.40 -3.66
C ALA A 63 -0.07 1.83 -3.29
N LEU A 64 -1.04 0.92 -3.38
CA LEU A 64 -2.42 1.17 -2.98
C LEU A 64 -2.53 1.43 -1.48
N SER A 65 -1.76 0.75 -0.64
CA SER A 65 -1.76 0.98 0.81
C SER A 65 -1.19 2.35 1.13
N LEU A 66 -0.10 2.76 0.49
CA LEU A 66 0.44 4.12 0.66
C LEU A 66 -0.51 5.20 0.15
N TYR A 67 -1.21 4.95 -0.95
CA TYR A 67 -2.10 5.94 -1.54
C TYR A 67 -3.46 6.04 -0.83
N LEU A 68 -4.03 4.91 -0.41
CA LEU A 68 -5.39 4.85 0.13
C LEU A 68 -5.40 4.64 1.65
N VAL A 69 -4.64 3.66 2.14
CA VAL A 69 -4.71 3.22 3.54
C VAL A 69 -3.98 4.20 4.45
N TYR A 70 -2.80 4.66 4.07
CA TYR A 70 -2.04 5.62 4.87
C TYR A 70 -2.81 6.93 5.13
N PRO A 71 -3.41 7.60 4.12
CA PRO A 71 -4.21 8.80 4.37
C PRO A 71 -5.40 8.56 5.30
N VAL A 72 -6.05 7.40 5.26
CA VAL A 72 -7.14 7.06 6.19
C VAL A 72 -6.66 7.09 7.63
N PHE A 73 -5.53 6.45 7.94
CA PHE A 73 -4.99 6.48 9.31
C PHE A 73 -4.47 7.86 9.68
N ALA A 74 -3.87 8.59 8.74
CA ALA A 74 -3.41 9.96 8.97
C ALA A 74 -4.58 10.89 9.32
N THR A 75 -5.70 10.80 8.60
CA THR A 75 -6.89 11.63 8.88
C THR A 75 -7.61 11.20 10.15
N LEU A 76 -7.64 9.90 10.47
CA LEU A 76 -8.14 9.40 11.76
C LEU A 76 -7.28 9.88 12.94
N TYR A 77 -5.97 9.96 12.78
CA TYR A 77 -5.11 10.57 13.80
C TYR A 77 -5.38 12.07 13.91
N MET A 78 -5.44 12.78 12.77
CA MET A 78 -5.71 14.22 12.75
C MET A 78 -7.05 14.57 13.36
N SER A 79 -8.09 13.73 13.21
CA SER A 79 -9.40 13.98 13.82
C SER A 79 -9.39 13.93 15.35
N LEU A 80 -8.37 13.30 15.95
CA LEU A 80 -8.14 13.24 17.40
C LEU A 80 -7.19 14.33 17.90
N THR A 81 -6.69 15.18 17.02
CA THR A 81 -5.76 16.28 17.35
C THR A 81 -6.37 17.64 17.01
N ASP A 82 -5.93 18.69 17.69
CA ASP A 82 -6.34 20.07 17.41
C ASP A 82 -5.19 20.85 16.75
N ARG A 83 -5.41 21.26 15.50
CA ARG A 83 -4.44 22.03 14.72
C ARG A 83 -4.17 23.42 15.30
N THR A 84 -5.12 24.02 16.01
CA THR A 84 -4.96 25.34 16.64
C THR A 84 -4.13 25.29 17.91
N GLN A 85 -4.05 24.11 18.53
CA GLN A 85 -3.28 23.83 19.74
C GLN A 85 -1.99 23.08 19.41
N ASP A 86 -1.28 23.49 18.36
CA ASP A 86 -0.02 22.88 17.92
C ASP A 86 -0.11 21.34 17.75
N TYR A 87 -1.20 20.86 17.15
CA TYR A 87 -1.49 19.43 16.96
C TYR A 87 -1.59 18.65 18.28
N ALA A 88 -1.98 19.29 19.38
CA ALA A 88 -2.23 18.63 20.65
C ALA A 88 -3.29 17.53 20.50
N PHE A 89 -3.08 16.40 21.19
CA PHE A 89 -4.05 15.32 21.24
C PHE A 89 -5.24 15.70 22.13
N VAL A 90 -6.43 15.81 21.53
CA VAL A 90 -7.68 16.23 22.20
C VAL A 90 -8.72 15.10 22.27
N GLY A 91 -8.35 13.88 21.84
CA GLY A 91 -9.25 12.73 21.84
C GLY A 91 -10.51 13.00 21.02
N LEU A 92 -11.69 12.88 21.64
CA LEU A 92 -12.98 13.01 20.94
C LEU A 92 -13.57 14.43 20.97
N ASP A 93 -12.84 15.45 21.43
CA ASP A 93 -13.39 16.79 21.60
C ASP A 93 -13.82 17.44 20.28
N ASN A 94 -13.09 17.21 19.19
CA ASN A 94 -13.49 17.63 17.85
C ASN A 94 -14.85 17.04 17.43
N TYR A 95 -15.09 15.77 17.79
CA TYR A 95 -16.37 15.10 17.51
C TYR A 95 -17.51 15.63 18.38
N ARG A 96 -17.25 15.95 19.65
CA ARG A 96 -18.24 16.57 20.55
C ARG A 96 -18.66 17.94 20.05
N GLN A 97 -17.68 18.77 19.65
CA GLN A 97 -17.93 20.09 19.08
C GLN A 97 -18.76 19.99 17.79
N MET A 98 -18.36 19.12 16.86
CA MET A 98 -19.10 18.87 15.62
C MET A 98 -20.53 18.39 15.88
N ALA A 99 -20.74 17.46 16.81
CA ALA A 99 -22.06 16.94 17.16
C ALA A 99 -22.94 17.97 17.87
N SER A 100 -22.36 18.99 18.51
CA SER A 100 -23.11 20.08 19.14
C SER A 100 -23.56 21.17 18.15
N GLU A 101 -23.02 21.20 16.93
CA GLU A 101 -23.30 22.23 15.94
C GLU A 101 -24.60 21.92 15.17
N PRO A 102 -25.63 22.78 15.21
CA PRO A 102 -26.90 22.53 14.50
C PRO A 102 -26.72 22.36 12.99
N LYS A 103 -25.78 23.12 12.39
CA LYS A 103 -25.48 23.05 10.95
C LYS A 103 -24.92 21.70 10.53
N PHE A 104 -24.21 20.99 11.41
CA PHE A 104 -23.73 19.64 11.13
C PHE A 104 -24.90 18.69 10.86
N TRP A 105 -25.93 18.74 11.71
CA TRP A 105 -27.13 17.91 11.56
C TRP A 105 -28.03 18.34 10.40
N GLU A 106 -28.04 19.63 10.05
CA GLU A 106 -28.67 20.10 8.82
C GLU A 106 -27.98 19.50 7.59
N ALA A 107 -26.66 19.59 7.49
CA ALA A 107 -25.89 19.02 6.38
C ALA A 107 -26.04 17.49 6.27
N MET A 108 -26.04 16.78 7.40
CA MET A 108 -26.22 15.31 7.44
C MET A 108 -27.59 14.85 6.96
N ARG A 109 -28.64 15.67 7.12
CA ARG A 109 -30.01 15.33 6.67
C ARG A 109 -30.30 15.76 5.25
N ASN A 110 -29.55 16.73 4.73
CA ASN A 110 -29.70 17.27 3.37
C ASN A 110 -28.85 16.51 2.32
N ASN A 111 -28.14 15.45 2.73
CA ASN A 111 -27.38 14.53 1.86
C ASN A 111 -28.21 13.27 1.66
#